data_AF-A0A3S0QWN0-F1
#
_entry.id   AF-A0A3S0QWN0-F1
#
_cell.length_a   1.000
_cell.length_b   1.000
_cell.length_c   1.000
_cell.angle_alpha   90.00
_cell.angle_beta   90.00
_cell.angle_gamma   90.00
#
_symmetry.space_group_name_H-M   'P 1'
#
loop_
_entity.id
_entity.type
_entity.pdbx_description
1 polymer ?
#
loop_
_entity_poly.entity_id
_entity_poly.type
_entity_poly.pdbx_seq_one_letter_code
_entity_poly.pdbx_strand_id
1 'polypeptide(L)'
;MPRTDHRQGASLLSRLGALCYAAWGLFHVKVAADIWRLGAGQQGLAQARLYQLAAYMLTIALFVLVVGLWRNWRNDKSGYWLNLAVAGWADSIWVLVVVVPGYVDLVRGLVPPAFYVAGAVLTTLARRDRER
;
A
#
# COMPACT_ATOMS: atom_id res chain seq x y z
N MET A 1 -38.64 -1.55 20.69
CA MET A 1 -37.39 -1.21 21.40
C MET A 1 -36.34 -0.80 20.38
N PRO A 2 -35.64 0.33 20.56
CA PRO A 2 -34.68 0.82 19.58
C PRO A 2 -33.46 -0.11 19.55
N ARG A 3 -33.06 -0.54 18.34
CA ARG A 3 -31.76 -1.18 18.11
C ARG A 3 -30.69 -0.22 18.63
N THR A 4 -30.04 -0.57 19.73
CA THR A 4 -28.82 0.10 20.16
C THR A 4 -27.79 -0.06 19.05
N ASP A 5 -27.57 1.02 18.31
CA ASP A 5 -26.50 1.16 17.34
C ASP A 5 -25.18 1.02 18.10
N HIS A 6 -24.71 -0.22 18.26
CA HIS A 6 -23.33 -0.46 18.65
C HIS A 6 -22.48 0.09 17.52
N ARG A 7 -22.09 1.37 17.64
CA ARG A 7 -20.86 1.87 17.05
C ARG A 7 -19.73 1.03 17.65
N GLN A 8 -19.54 -0.18 17.13
CA GLN A 8 -18.35 -0.97 17.38
C GLN A 8 -17.21 -0.11 16.86
N GLY A 9 -16.40 0.39 17.78
CA GLY A 9 -15.18 1.11 17.44
C GLY A 9 -14.33 0.27 16.49
N ALA A 10 -13.48 0.93 15.71
CA ALA A 10 -12.57 0.25 14.80
C ALA A 10 -11.86 -0.94 15.47
N SER A 11 -11.95 -2.13 14.87
CA SER A 11 -11.36 -3.34 15.43
C SER A 11 -9.84 -3.23 15.50
N LEU A 12 -9.22 -3.93 16.45
CA LEU A 12 -7.76 -3.99 16.53
C LEU A 12 -7.15 -4.46 15.19
N LEU A 13 -7.80 -5.44 14.54
CA LEU A 13 -7.42 -5.94 13.22
C LEU A 13 -7.42 -4.85 12.15
N SER A 14 -8.43 -3.96 12.12
CA SER A 14 -8.46 -2.89 11.13
C SER A 14 -7.34 -1.87 11.34
N ARG A 15 -6.98 -1.59 12.60
CA ARG A 15 -5.87 -0.70 12.94
C ARG A 15 -4.50 -1.32 12.60
N LEU A 16 -4.28 -2.59 12.94
CA LEU A 16 -3.06 -3.30 12.57
C LEU A 16 -2.91 -3.39 11.05
N GLY A 17 -4.00 -3.67 10.33
CA GLY A 17 -4.00 -3.66 8.87
C GLY A 17 -3.74 -2.27 8.28
N ALA A 18 -4.29 -1.21 8.87
CA ALA A 18 -4.00 0.17 8.51
C ALA A 18 -2.52 0.53 8.72
N LEU A 19 -1.91 0.07 9.82
CA LEU A 19 -0.47 0.24 10.07
C LEU A 19 0.39 -0.51 9.05
N CYS A 20 -0.03 -1.69 8.60
CA CYS A 20 0.65 -2.41 7.52
C CYS A 20 0.62 -1.62 6.21
N TYR A 21 -0.53 -1.08 5.82
CA TYR A 21 -0.62 -0.18 4.66
C TYR A 21 0.20 1.10 4.83
N ALA A 22 0.28 1.64 6.06
CA ALA A 22 1.10 2.80 6.35
C ALA A 22 2.60 2.49 6.20
N ALA A 23 3.05 1.36 6.71
CA ALA A 23 4.43 0.88 6.53
C ALA A 23 4.76 0.68 5.04
N TRP A 24 3.84 0.07 4.29
CA TRP A 24 3.94 -0.07 2.83
C TRP A 24 4.09 1.29 2.13
N GLY A 25 3.25 2.27 2.50
CA GLY A 25 3.30 3.62 1.94
C GLY A 25 4.62 4.33 2.26
N LEU A 26 5.07 4.29 3.51
CA LEU A 26 6.34 4.90 3.92
C LEU A 26 7.55 4.28 3.20
N PHE A 27 7.55 2.95 3.02
CA PHE A 27 8.57 2.27 2.24
C PHE A 27 8.60 2.81 0.81
N HIS A 28 7.43 2.97 0.18
CA HIS A 28 7.35 3.44 -1.20
C HIS A 28 7.64 4.94 -1.39
N VAL A 29 7.45 5.78 -0.37
CA VAL A 29 7.98 7.16 -0.38
C VAL A 29 9.51 7.13 -0.51
N LYS A 30 10.18 6.22 0.21
CA LYS A 30 11.63 6.02 0.10
C LYS A 30 12.02 5.46 -1.27
N VAL A 31 11.25 4.52 -1.83
CA VAL A 31 11.46 4.03 -3.21
C VAL A 31 11.33 5.17 -4.23
N ALA A 32 10.33 6.02 -4.11
CA ALA A 32 10.16 7.18 -4.99
C ALA A 32 11.37 8.12 -4.93
N ALA A 33 11.91 8.38 -3.73
CA ALA A 33 13.14 9.15 -3.57
C ALA A 33 14.36 8.46 -4.19
N ASP A 34 14.48 7.13 -4.07
CA ASP A 34 15.55 6.36 -4.70
C ASP A 34 15.45 6.43 -6.24
N ILE A 35 14.26 6.32 -6.83
CA ILE A 35 14.04 6.46 -8.29
C ILE A 35 14.36 7.89 -8.74
N TRP A 36 13.97 8.90 -7.97
CA TRP A 36 14.34 10.29 -8.26
C TRP A 36 15.87 10.44 -8.32
N ARG A 37 16.60 9.88 -7.34
CA ARG A 37 18.08 9.97 -7.30
C ARG A 37 18.72 9.26 -8.48
N LEU A 38 18.15 8.14 -8.93
CA LEU A 38 18.58 7.47 -10.15
C LEU A 38 18.38 8.37 -11.38
N GLY A 39 17.27 9.11 -11.45
CA GLY A 39 17.01 10.08 -12.51
C GLY A 39 18.03 11.21 -12.59
N ALA A 40 18.59 11.65 -11.46
CA ALA A 40 19.59 12.71 -11.41
C ALA A 40 20.90 12.36 -12.16
N GLY A 41 21.23 11.07 -12.26
CA GLY A 41 22.40 10.59 -13.01
C GLY A 41 22.17 10.38 -14.51
N GLN A 42 20.95 10.61 -15.01
CA GLN A 42 20.58 10.41 -16.41
C GLN A 42 20.39 11.74 -17.14
N GLN A 43 20.23 11.69 -18.46
CA GLN A 43 19.93 12.86 -19.30
C GLN A 43 18.80 12.58 -20.30
N GLY A 44 18.19 13.65 -20.81
CA GLY A 44 17.15 13.57 -21.84
C GLY A 44 15.91 12.79 -21.43
N LEU A 45 15.36 12.01 -22.35
CA LEU A 45 14.09 11.29 -22.14
C LEU A 45 14.17 10.25 -21.01
N ALA A 46 15.33 9.61 -20.81
CA ALA A 46 15.52 8.62 -19.75
C ALA A 46 15.35 9.26 -18.36
N GLN A 47 15.96 10.44 -18.14
CA GLN A 47 15.79 11.21 -16.91
C GLN A 47 14.33 11.59 -16.69
N ALA A 48 13.65 12.10 -17.73
CA ALA A 48 12.25 12.48 -17.64
C ALA A 48 11.34 11.30 -17.25
N ARG A 49 11.58 10.10 -17.81
CA ARG A 49 10.81 8.88 -17.46
C ARG A 49 11.06 8.42 -16.04
N LEU A 50 12.29 8.52 -15.53
CA LEU A 50 12.59 8.20 -14.13
C LEU A 50 11.92 9.17 -13.16
N TYR A 51 11.93 10.48 -13.45
CA TYR A 51 11.21 11.45 -12.62
C TYR A 51 9.69 11.24 -12.67
N GLN A 52 9.13 10.92 -13.84
CA GLN A 52 7.72 10.56 -13.97
C GLN A 52 7.39 9.31 -13.13
N LEU A 53 8.24 8.27 -13.20
CA LEU A 53 8.06 7.06 -12.41
C LEU A 53 8.17 7.32 -10.91
N ALA A 54 9.13 8.15 -10.47
CA ALA A 54 9.26 8.57 -9.08
C ALA A 54 8.01 9.31 -8.60
N ALA A 55 7.47 10.23 -9.41
CA ALA A 55 6.25 10.96 -9.10
C ALA A 55 5.03 10.03 -8.96
N TYR A 56 4.85 9.08 -9.89
CA TYR A 56 3.78 8.08 -9.79
C TYR A 56 3.93 7.19 -8.56
N MET A 57 5.15 6.74 -8.26
CA MET A 57 5.37 5.94 -7.06
C MET A 57 5.05 6.73 -5.79
N LEU A 58 5.45 8.01 -5.73
CA LEU A 58 5.14 8.88 -4.61
C LEU A 58 3.62 9.07 -4.43
N THR A 59 2.88 9.35 -5.51
CA THR A 59 1.44 9.59 -5.39
C THR A 59 0.68 8.32 -5.00
N ILE A 60 1.05 7.15 -5.52
CA ILE A 60 0.50 5.86 -5.11
C ILE A 60 0.82 5.58 -3.63
N ALA A 61 2.06 5.83 -3.21
CA ALA A 61 2.50 5.63 -1.83
C ALA A 61 1.69 6.49 -0.84
N LEU A 62 1.54 7.79 -1.15
CA LEU A 62 0.76 8.72 -0.34
C LEU A 62 -0.72 8.34 -0.34
N PHE A 63 -1.27 7.89 -1.47
CA PHE A 63 -2.65 7.41 -1.55
C PHE A 63 -2.88 6.24 -0.59
N VAL A 64 -2.07 5.19 -0.67
CA VAL A 64 -2.22 4.00 0.18
C VAL A 64 -2.02 4.34 1.66
N LEU A 65 -1.06 5.21 1.97
CA LEU A 65 -0.80 5.70 3.33
C LEU A 65 -2.02 6.46 3.88
N VAL A 66 -2.52 7.45 3.15
CA VAL A 66 -3.64 8.31 3.59
C VAL A 66 -4.92 7.50 3.71
N VAL A 67 -5.25 6.67 2.72
CA VAL A 67 -6.42 5.78 2.77
C VAL A 67 -6.29 4.78 3.91
N GLY A 68 -5.10 4.24 4.15
CA GLY A 68 -4.79 3.35 5.26
C GLY A 68 -5.12 3.99 6.61
N LEU A 69 -4.50 5.14 6.90
CA LEU A 69 -4.66 5.84 8.17
C LEU A 69 -6.03 6.49 8.36
N TRP A 70 -6.68 6.93 7.29
CA TRP A 70 -7.95 7.64 7.38
C TRP A 70 -9.18 6.74 7.25
N ARG A 71 -9.14 5.73 6.38
CA ARG A 71 -10.30 4.88 6.03
C ARG A 71 -10.13 3.48 6.61
N ASN A 72 -9.05 2.77 6.31
CA ASN A 72 -8.84 1.40 6.84
C ASN A 72 -8.74 1.40 8.36
N TRP A 73 -8.14 2.43 8.97
CA TRP A 73 -8.10 2.61 10.41
C TRP A 73 -9.48 2.56 11.05
N ARG A 74 -10.52 3.03 10.36
CA ARG A 74 -11.92 3.05 10.82
C ARG A 74 -12.74 1.87 10.32
N ASN A 75 -12.09 0.85 9.74
CA ASN A 75 -12.74 -0.30 9.11
C ASN A 75 -13.78 0.10 8.02
N ASP A 76 -13.47 1.16 7.28
CA ASP A 76 -14.32 1.68 6.21
C ASP A 76 -14.30 0.76 4.97
N LYS A 77 -15.47 0.48 4.40
CA LYS A 77 -15.62 -0.44 3.25
C LYS A 77 -14.92 0.09 1.99
N SER A 78 -14.98 1.39 1.73
CA SER A 78 -14.30 1.96 0.57
C SER A 78 -12.79 1.95 0.76
N GLY A 79 -12.30 2.28 1.96
CA GLY A 79 -10.87 2.21 2.28
C GLY A 79 -10.29 0.82 2.07
N TYR A 80 -11.05 -0.21 2.48
CA TYR A 80 -10.70 -1.61 2.21
C TYR A 80 -10.45 -1.86 0.72
N TRP A 81 -11.44 -1.58 -0.13
CA TRP A 81 -11.32 -1.86 -1.57
C TRP A 81 -10.27 -1.00 -2.27
N LEU A 82 -10.17 0.28 -1.90
CA LEU A 82 -9.19 1.19 -2.47
C LEU A 82 -7.75 0.73 -2.20
N ASN A 83 -7.41 0.44 -0.94
CA ASN A 83 -6.06 -0.04 -0.62
C ASN A 83 -5.79 -1.44 -1.15
N LEU A 84 -6.77 -2.34 -1.10
CA LEU A 84 -6.61 -3.69 -1.63
C LEU A 84 -6.28 -3.67 -3.12
N ALA A 85 -7.01 -2.86 -3.90
CA ALA A 85 -6.83 -2.74 -5.34
C ALA A 85 -5.55 -2.00 -5.71
N VAL A 86 -5.30 -0.82 -5.13
CA VAL A 86 -4.16 0.04 -5.53
C VAL A 86 -2.82 -0.57 -5.10
N ALA A 87 -2.69 -0.98 -3.84
CA ALA A 87 -1.44 -1.60 -3.37
C ALA A 87 -1.23 -2.97 -4.04
N GLY A 88 -2.30 -3.76 -4.20
CA GLY A 88 -2.22 -5.06 -4.87
C GLY A 88 -1.81 -4.95 -6.33
N TRP A 89 -2.33 -3.96 -7.05
CA TRP A 89 -1.92 -3.68 -8.42
C TRP A 89 -0.45 -3.28 -8.51
N ALA A 90 0.00 -2.35 -7.66
CA ALA A 90 1.38 -1.89 -7.63
C ALA A 90 2.36 -3.05 -7.34
N ASP A 91 2.09 -3.84 -6.31
CA ASP A 91 2.93 -4.98 -5.93
C ASP A 91 2.89 -6.10 -6.97
N SER A 92 1.75 -6.35 -7.62
CA SER A 92 1.66 -7.34 -8.69
C SER A 92 2.55 -6.97 -9.87
N ILE A 93 2.52 -5.71 -10.32
CA ILE A 93 3.40 -5.24 -11.39
C ILE A 93 4.86 -5.33 -10.96
N TRP A 94 5.19 -4.87 -9.75
CA TRP A 94 6.56 -4.93 -9.23
C TRP A 94 7.10 -6.37 -9.20
N VAL A 95 6.31 -7.32 -8.69
CA VAL A 95 6.71 -8.73 -8.63
C VAL A 95 6.93 -9.28 -10.05
N LEU A 96 6.00 -9.05 -10.97
CA LEU A 96 6.07 -9.60 -12.33
C LEU A 96 7.20 -9.00 -13.16
N VAL A 97 7.42 -7.68 -13.05
CA VAL A 97 8.35 -6.95 -13.93
C VAL A 97 9.74 -6.81 -13.32
N VAL A 98 9.87 -6.87 -11.99
CA VAL A 98 11.14 -6.61 -11.31
C VAL A 98 11.67 -7.82 -10.53
N VAL A 99 10.84 -8.44 -9.69
CA VAL A 99 11.28 -9.55 -8.81
C VAL A 99 11.46 -10.84 -9.59
N VAL A 100 10.45 -11.25 -10.38
CA VAL A 100 10.48 -12.50 -11.16
C VAL A 100 11.66 -12.55 -12.15
N PRO A 101 11.99 -11.46 -12.87
CA PRO A 101 13.18 -11.44 -13.73
C PRO A 101 14.52 -11.41 -12.98
N GLY A 102 14.52 -11.23 -11.65
CA GLY A 102 15.74 -11.26 -10.85
C GLY A 102 16.54 -9.96 -10.81
N TYR A 103 15.91 -8.80 -11.09
CA TYR A 103 16.59 -7.49 -11.03
C TYR A 103 16.88 -7.01 -9.60
N VAL A 104 16.27 -7.65 -8.60
CA VAL A 104 16.50 -7.40 -7.18
C VAL A 104 16.60 -8.74 -6.44
N ASP A 105 17.27 -8.74 -5.29
CA ASP A 105 17.25 -9.90 -4.41
C ASP A 105 15.83 -10.19 -3.90
N LEU A 106 15.50 -11.46 -3.69
CA LEU A 106 14.15 -11.88 -3.30
C LEU A 106 13.69 -11.26 -1.99
N VAL A 107 14.59 -11.10 -1.01
CA VAL A 107 14.24 -10.54 0.30
C VAL A 107 13.79 -9.10 0.12
N ARG A 108 14.62 -8.27 -0.52
CA ARG A 108 14.28 -6.87 -0.83
C ARG A 108 13.05 -6.75 -1.73
N GLY A 109 12.91 -7.66 -2.69
CA GLY A 109 11.80 -7.68 -3.63
C GLY A 109 10.45 -7.99 -2.99
N LEU A 110 10.42 -8.82 -1.94
CA LEU A 110 9.19 -9.30 -1.31
C LEU A 110 8.79 -8.54 -0.04
N VAL A 111 9.64 -7.67 0.50
CA VAL A 111 9.31 -6.86 1.69
C VAL A 111 8.02 -6.03 1.50
N PRO A 112 7.83 -5.26 0.40
CA PRO A 112 6.59 -4.51 0.23
C PRO A 112 5.35 -5.41 0.04
N PRO A 113 5.38 -6.44 -0.84
CA PRO A 113 4.30 -7.42 -0.93
C PRO A 113 3.92 -8.07 0.40
N ALA A 114 4.88 -8.30 1.30
CA ALA A 114 4.59 -8.85 2.63
C ALA A 114 3.75 -7.89 3.48
N PHE A 115 4.08 -6.60 3.50
CA PHE A 115 3.26 -5.59 4.20
C PHE A 115 1.87 -5.47 3.59
N TYR A 116 1.76 -5.51 2.25
CA TYR A 116 0.48 -5.50 1.56
C TYR A 116 -0.38 -6.71 1.95
N VAL A 117 0.16 -7.93 1.83
CA VAL A 117 -0.57 -9.16 2.14
C VAL A 117 -1.02 -9.19 3.60
N ALA A 118 -0.15 -8.81 4.54
CA ALA A 118 -0.51 -8.70 5.95
C ALA A 118 -1.65 -7.69 6.16
N GLY A 119 -1.55 -6.50 5.55
CA GLY A 119 -2.59 -5.48 5.60
C GLY A 119 -3.91 -5.95 5.00
N ALA A 120 -3.87 -6.63 3.85
CA ALA A 120 -5.02 -7.20 3.18
C ALA A 120 -5.72 -8.24 4.06
N VAL A 121 -4.98 -9.24 4.57
CA VAL A 121 -5.54 -10.27 5.45
C VAL A 121 -6.19 -9.67 6.70
N LEU A 122 -5.49 -8.79 7.41
CA LEU A 122 -6.01 -8.17 8.64
C LEU A 122 -7.27 -7.34 8.38
N THR A 123 -7.29 -6.57 7.29
CA THR A 123 -8.48 -5.76 6.95
C THR A 123 -9.62 -6.61 6.40
N THR A 124 -9.37 -7.71 5.68
CA THR A 124 -10.41 -8.67 5.27
C THR A 124 -11.04 -9.35 6.48
N LEU A 125 -10.24 -9.79 7.45
CA LEU A 125 -10.76 -10.38 8.69
C LEU A 125 -11.59 -9.38 9.48
N ALA A 126 -11.10 -8.14 9.64
CA ALA A 126 -11.84 -7.05 10.28
C ALA A 126 -13.19 -6.75 9.61
N ARG A 127 -13.29 -6.92 8.28
CA ARG A 127 -14.54 -6.76 7.53
C ARG A 127 -15.51 -7.91 7.79
N ARG A 128 -15.02 -9.15 7.82
CA ARG A 128 -15.83 -10.35 8.09
C ARG A 128 -16.42 -10.33 9.50
N ASP A 129 -15.65 -9.90 10.49
CA ASP A 129 -16.12 -9.82 11.89
C ASP A 129 -17.26 -8.81 12.07
N ARG A 130 -17.33 -7.77 11.22
CA ARG A 130 -18.41 -6.77 11.24
C ARG A 130 -19.70 -7.26 10.57
N GLU A 131 -19.59 -8.22 9.65
CA GLU A 131 -20.71 -8.75 8.86
C GLU A 131 -21.38 -9.96 9.52
N ARG A 132 -20.77 -10.51 10.58
CA ARG A 132 -21.32 -11.55 11.46
C ARG A 132 -22.11 -10.94 12.60
#